data_AF-A0A0L0S2J1-F1
#
_entry.id   AF-A0A0L0S2J1-F1
#
_cell.length_a   1.000
_cell.length_b   1.000
_cell.length_c   1.000
_cell.angle_alpha   90.00
_cell.angle_beta   90.00
_cell.angle_gamma   90.00
#
_symmetry.space_group_name_H-M   'P 1'
#
loop_
_entity.id
_entity.type
_entity.pdbx_description
1 polymer ?
#
loop_
_entity_poly.entity_id
_entity_poly.type
_entity_poly.pdbx_seq_one_letter_code
_entity_poly.pdbx_strand_id
1 'polypeptide(L)'
;MADQSAHAKAQGNDAYRLGQYHEAVTCYSDAISALPANHLALVALHNNRAAAELKTGEYKEAIADTIAAIAVVEYYGGLDRPSETITDGTNTVGWSDVTKALLRQASALENVEKYAEAKEQFAAVLTRESGNKVASDGMTRCQRALSPAAKHAADAAPAPGAAAATSAPAAAQEPASVVAMFDTLLTTNDASTPTTAGTAAPETAPAVTQDEVDRSSRVRRLRAQERKAEADAEAALAVKDEIDAQLATWRKGKETNLRALLASLELVLWPELGWQKVELGQLITPAQCKVRYMKAIAKLHPDKLQTENVAHKMMATAVFAQLNEAWDAFRTQNNM
;
A
#
# COMPACT_ATOMS: atom_id res chain seq x y z
N MET A 1 33.15 16.83 2.24
CA MET A 1 32.73 15.52 1.71
C MET A 1 31.35 15.13 2.23
N ALA A 2 31.11 15.17 3.55
CA ALA A 2 29.79 14.89 4.14
C ALA A 2 28.67 15.80 3.59
N ASP A 3 28.91 17.11 3.42
CA ASP A 3 27.90 18.05 2.91
C ASP A 3 27.50 17.77 1.45
N GLN A 4 28.45 17.34 0.62
CA GLN A 4 28.20 17.01 -0.78
C GLN A 4 27.35 15.75 -0.92
N SER A 5 27.63 14.73 -0.10
CA SER A 5 26.81 13.52 -0.04
C SER A 5 25.39 13.81 0.48
N ALA A 6 25.25 14.66 1.50
CA ALA A 6 23.95 15.07 2.03
C ALA A 6 23.12 15.85 1.00
N HIS A 7 23.76 16.74 0.23
CA HIS A 7 23.10 17.48 -0.85
C HIS A 7 22.64 16.55 -1.98
N ALA A 8 23.50 15.65 -2.45
CA ALA A 8 23.15 14.68 -3.49
C ALA A 8 22.04 13.72 -3.02
N LYS A 9 22.03 13.32 -1.74
CA LYS A 9 20.93 12.57 -1.13
C LYS A 9 19.62 13.34 -1.16
N ALA A 10 19.63 14.63 -0.83
CA ALA A 10 18.43 15.46 -0.85
C ALA A 10 17.85 15.57 -2.27
N GLN A 11 18.71 15.84 -3.26
CA GLN A 11 18.33 15.86 -4.68
C GLN A 11 17.74 14.52 -5.15
N GLY A 12 18.36 13.40 -4.76
CA GLY A 12 17.84 12.07 -5.06
C GLY A 12 16.45 11.82 -4.45
N ASN A 13 16.23 12.26 -3.21
CA ASN A 13 14.92 12.15 -2.56
C ASN A 13 13.85 13.00 -3.26
N ASP A 14 14.20 14.18 -3.74
CA ASP A 14 13.28 15.05 -4.47
C ASP A 14 12.93 14.45 -5.84
N ALA A 15 13.93 13.98 -6.60
CA ALA A 15 13.71 13.26 -7.84
C ALA A 15 12.83 12.00 -7.64
N TYR A 16 13.07 11.26 -6.55
CA TYR A 16 12.26 10.09 -6.20
C TYR A 16 10.79 10.46 -5.94
N ARG A 17 10.52 11.56 -5.22
CA ARG A 17 9.16 12.07 -4.99
C ARG A 17 8.48 12.55 -6.26
N LEU A 18 9.24 13.05 -7.23
CA LEU A 18 8.75 13.43 -8.56
C LEU A 18 8.52 12.23 -9.49
N GLY A 19 8.84 11.00 -9.05
CA GLY A 19 8.74 9.79 -9.86
C GLY A 19 9.88 9.61 -10.86
N GLN A 20 10.92 10.44 -10.79
CA GLN A 20 12.10 10.38 -11.65
C GLN A 20 13.12 9.38 -11.09
N TYR A 21 12.78 8.10 -11.14
CA TYR A 21 13.57 7.06 -10.45
C TYR A 21 14.99 6.88 -11.00
N HIS A 22 15.20 6.99 -12.32
CA HIS A 22 16.55 6.90 -12.90
C HIS A 22 17.47 8.07 -12.46
N GLU A 23 16.92 9.27 -12.37
CA GLU A 23 17.66 10.44 -11.89
C GLU A 23 17.97 10.29 -10.39
N ALA A 24 17.00 9.80 -9.60
CA ALA A 24 17.22 9.48 -8.19
C ALA A 24 18.37 8.47 -7.98
N VAL A 25 18.42 7.40 -8.79
CA VAL A 25 19.53 6.40 -8.74
C VAL A 25 20.88 7.06 -9.02
N THR A 26 20.94 7.98 -9.99
CA THR A 26 22.18 8.71 -10.33
C THR A 26 22.62 9.58 -9.15
N CYS A 27 21.72 10.39 -8.61
CA CYS A 27 22.00 11.25 -7.44
C CYS A 27 22.43 10.45 -6.20
N TYR A 28 21.80 9.29 -5.94
CA TYR A 28 22.23 8.42 -4.84
C TYR A 28 23.60 7.79 -5.10
N SER A 29 23.91 7.44 -6.34
CA SER A 29 25.23 6.91 -6.72
C SER A 29 26.33 7.95 -6.51
N ASP A 30 26.07 9.21 -6.87
CA ASP A 30 26.97 10.33 -6.60
C ASP A 30 27.17 10.52 -5.08
N ALA A 31 26.08 10.45 -4.30
CA ALA A 31 26.13 10.54 -2.84
C ALA A 31 26.95 9.40 -2.20
N ILE A 32 26.86 8.18 -2.73
CA ILE A 32 27.63 7.01 -2.28
C ILE A 32 29.11 7.19 -2.62
N SER A 33 29.43 7.65 -3.83
CA SER A 33 30.81 7.86 -4.29
C SER A 33 31.57 8.92 -3.48
N ALA A 34 30.84 9.88 -2.88
CA ALA A 34 31.39 10.94 -2.06
C ALA A 34 31.70 10.50 -0.61
N LEU A 35 31.29 9.30 -0.19
CA LEU A 35 31.49 8.78 1.16
C LEU A 35 32.59 7.70 1.21
N PRO A 36 33.35 7.62 2.32
CA PRO A 36 34.30 6.54 2.51
C PRO A 36 33.59 5.21 2.75
N ALA A 37 34.30 4.11 2.50
CA ALA A 37 33.81 2.76 2.79
C ALA A 37 33.35 2.63 4.25
N ASN A 38 32.29 1.87 4.49
CA ASN A 38 31.67 1.63 5.79
C ASN A 38 31.10 2.86 6.50
N HIS A 39 30.97 4.02 5.84
CA HIS A 39 30.32 5.18 6.46
C HIS A 39 28.84 4.88 6.76
N LEU A 40 28.36 5.23 7.95
CA LEU A 40 27.01 4.86 8.41
C LEU A 40 25.87 5.41 7.53
N ALA A 41 26.06 6.59 6.91
CA ALA A 41 25.10 7.15 5.96
C ALA A 41 24.87 6.29 4.69
N LEU A 42 25.82 5.39 4.36
CA LEU A 42 25.69 4.47 3.23
C LEU A 42 24.48 3.55 3.40
N VAL A 43 24.13 3.15 4.64
CA VAL A 43 22.98 2.27 4.89
C VAL A 43 21.70 2.90 4.36
N ALA A 44 21.47 4.18 4.65
CA ALA A 44 20.29 4.90 4.19
C ALA A 44 20.33 5.14 2.66
N LEU A 45 21.51 5.44 2.11
CA LEU A 45 21.69 5.68 0.68
C LEU A 45 21.44 4.43 -0.16
N HIS A 46 22.05 3.30 0.17
CA HIS A 46 21.81 2.02 -0.50
C HIS A 46 20.34 1.60 -0.37
N ASN A 47 19.72 1.82 0.78
CA ASN A 47 18.29 1.54 0.97
C ASN A 47 17.39 2.38 0.05
N ASN A 48 17.70 3.66 -0.11
CA ASN A 48 16.94 4.57 -0.96
C ASN A 48 17.19 4.28 -2.45
N ARG A 49 18.44 3.97 -2.83
CA ARG A 49 18.78 3.59 -4.20
C ARG A 49 18.13 2.27 -4.60
N ALA A 50 18.20 1.24 -3.75
CA ALA A 50 17.49 -0.02 -3.96
C ALA A 50 15.97 0.17 -4.11
N ALA A 51 15.38 1.13 -3.38
CA ALA A 51 13.96 1.46 -3.55
C ALA A 51 13.66 2.03 -4.95
N ALA A 52 14.53 2.90 -5.47
CA ALA A 52 14.41 3.45 -6.81
C ALA A 52 14.65 2.39 -7.90
N GLU A 53 15.65 1.54 -7.73
CA GLU A 53 15.99 0.45 -8.65
C GLU A 53 14.87 -0.61 -8.77
N LEU A 54 14.20 -0.92 -7.65
CA LEU A 54 12.99 -1.75 -7.66
C LEU A 54 11.86 -1.15 -8.53
N LYS A 55 11.79 0.19 -8.65
CA LYS A 55 10.79 0.87 -9.46
C LYS A 55 11.18 0.92 -10.94
N THR A 56 12.47 0.93 -11.25
CA THR A 56 12.98 0.89 -12.64
C THR A 56 13.09 -0.54 -13.18
N GLY A 57 13.05 -1.56 -12.33
CA GLY A 57 13.16 -2.97 -12.71
C GLY A 57 14.59 -3.53 -12.65
N GLU A 58 15.53 -2.78 -12.09
CA GLU A 58 16.94 -3.19 -11.95
C GLU A 58 17.11 -4.02 -10.67
N TYR A 59 16.54 -5.23 -10.68
CA TYR A 59 16.43 -6.06 -9.48
C TYR A 59 17.78 -6.60 -8.97
N LYS A 60 18.77 -6.78 -9.85
CA LYS A 60 20.07 -7.35 -9.45
C LYS A 60 20.91 -6.34 -8.68
N GLU A 61 20.85 -5.10 -9.14
CA GLU A 61 21.45 -3.91 -8.54
C GLU A 61 20.84 -3.66 -7.17
N ALA A 62 19.49 -3.74 -7.06
CA ALA A 62 18.79 -3.58 -5.79
C ALA A 62 19.20 -4.66 -4.76
N ILE A 63 19.45 -5.89 -5.20
CA ILE A 63 19.97 -6.96 -4.34
C ILE A 63 21.39 -6.63 -3.88
N ALA A 64 22.26 -6.17 -4.78
CA ALA A 64 23.62 -5.79 -4.41
C ALA A 64 23.64 -4.64 -3.38
N ASP A 65 22.76 -3.65 -3.55
CA ASP A 65 22.64 -2.52 -2.63
C ASP A 65 22.13 -2.91 -1.25
N THR A 66 21.12 -3.77 -1.19
CA THR A 66 20.59 -4.25 0.10
C THR A 66 21.64 -5.08 0.86
N ILE A 67 22.44 -5.89 0.16
CA ILE A 67 23.57 -6.61 0.74
C ILE A 67 24.62 -5.63 1.27
N ALA A 68 24.98 -4.59 0.49
CA ALA A 68 25.93 -3.58 0.91
C ALA A 68 25.44 -2.82 2.16
N ALA A 69 24.15 -2.48 2.23
CA ALA A 69 23.55 -1.83 3.40
C ALA A 69 23.66 -2.70 4.66
N ILE A 70 23.38 -4.00 4.55
CA ILE A 70 23.48 -4.96 5.67
C ILE A 70 24.95 -5.14 6.09
N ALA A 71 25.88 -5.25 5.14
CA ALA A 71 27.30 -5.39 5.43
C ALA A 71 27.86 -4.20 6.23
N VAL A 72 27.41 -2.98 5.95
CA VAL A 72 27.79 -1.80 6.76
C VAL A 72 27.25 -1.93 8.19
N VAL A 73 26.03 -2.42 8.38
CA VAL A 73 25.48 -2.64 9.73
C VAL A 73 26.25 -3.72 10.48
N GLU A 74 26.58 -4.83 9.82
CA GLU A 74 27.38 -5.92 10.39
C GLU A 74 28.80 -5.45 10.76
N TYR A 75 29.41 -4.57 9.96
CA TYR A 75 30.72 -3.97 10.25
C TYR A 75 30.75 -3.26 11.62
N TYR A 76 29.64 -2.62 12.01
CA TYR A 76 29.49 -1.96 13.32
C TYR A 76 29.02 -2.88 14.45
N GLY A 77 29.05 -4.21 14.24
CA GLY A 77 28.69 -5.20 15.26
C GLY A 77 27.26 -5.74 15.15
N GLY A 78 26.51 -5.35 14.11
CA GLY A 78 25.16 -5.83 13.88
C GLY A 78 24.10 -5.18 14.76
N LEU A 79 22.85 -5.59 14.55
CA LEU A 79 21.69 -5.17 15.34
C LEU A 79 20.89 -6.42 15.68
N ASP A 80 21.06 -6.91 16.91
CA ASP A 80 20.47 -8.16 17.43
C ASP A 80 19.18 -7.90 18.22
N ARG A 81 19.00 -6.68 18.75
CA ARG A 81 17.77 -6.29 19.48
C ARG A 81 17.06 -5.09 18.86
N PRO A 82 15.71 -5.03 18.92
CA PRO A 82 14.94 -3.93 18.34
C PRO A 82 15.26 -2.52 18.88
N SER A 83 15.70 -2.42 20.14
CA SER A 83 16.04 -1.15 20.79
C SER A 83 17.45 -0.66 20.48
N GLU A 84 18.27 -1.48 19.81
CA GLU A 84 19.64 -1.11 19.47
C GLU A 84 19.65 -0.18 18.27
N THR A 85 20.52 0.83 18.36
CA THR A 85 20.81 1.75 17.28
C THR A 85 22.31 1.93 17.20
N ILE A 86 22.82 2.02 15.98
CA ILE A 86 24.20 2.40 15.70
C ILE A 86 24.17 3.88 15.35
N THR A 87 25.00 4.67 16.01
CA THR A 87 25.10 6.11 15.73
C THR A 87 26.55 6.55 15.64
N ASP A 88 26.82 7.44 14.70
CA ASP A 88 28.09 8.15 14.52
C ASP A 88 27.95 9.64 14.90
N GLY A 89 27.01 9.94 15.80
CA GLY A 89 26.62 11.30 16.22
C GLY A 89 25.77 12.07 15.19
N THR A 90 26.04 11.89 13.89
CA THR A 90 25.32 12.56 12.80
C THR A 90 24.29 11.65 12.13
N ASN A 91 24.61 10.37 11.97
CA ASN A 91 23.74 9.38 11.35
C ASN A 91 23.33 8.35 12.39
N THR A 92 22.10 7.87 12.29
CA THR A 92 21.57 6.81 13.16
C THR A 92 20.93 5.75 12.28
N VAL A 93 21.34 4.52 12.49
CA VAL A 93 20.80 3.33 11.82
C VAL A 93 20.19 2.46 12.90
N GLY A 94 18.94 2.09 12.70
CA GLY A 94 18.20 1.28 13.66
C GLY A 94 17.72 -0.03 13.07
N TRP A 95 17.04 -0.78 13.92
CA TRP A 95 16.40 -2.05 13.58
C TRP A 95 15.57 -1.98 12.29
N SER A 96 14.83 -0.87 12.10
CA SER A 96 13.94 -0.67 10.96
C SER A 96 14.67 -0.57 9.62
N ASP A 97 15.90 -0.07 9.59
CA ASP A 97 16.62 0.15 8.34
C ASP A 97 17.14 -1.16 7.76
N VAL A 98 17.50 -2.10 8.65
CA VAL A 98 17.79 -3.49 8.28
C VAL A 98 16.53 -4.20 7.83
N THR A 99 15.40 -4.02 8.53
CA THR A 99 14.11 -4.60 8.10
C THR A 99 13.73 -4.12 6.69
N LYS A 100 13.87 -2.82 6.40
CA LYS A 100 13.62 -2.25 5.06
C LYS A 100 14.55 -2.85 4.01
N ALA A 101 15.83 -3.02 4.31
CA ALA A 101 16.81 -3.62 3.40
C ALA A 101 16.43 -5.07 3.05
N LEU A 102 16.14 -5.90 4.06
CA LEU A 102 15.71 -7.29 3.89
C LEU A 102 14.41 -7.39 3.08
N LEU A 103 13.45 -6.50 3.33
CA LEU A 103 12.17 -6.49 2.63
C LEU A 103 12.30 -6.11 1.15
N ARG A 104 13.18 -5.15 0.85
CA ARG A 104 13.54 -4.79 -0.54
C ARG A 104 14.29 -5.92 -1.22
N GLN A 105 15.23 -6.56 -0.53
CA GLN A 105 15.98 -7.71 -1.06
C GLN A 105 15.04 -8.87 -1.39
N ALA A 106 14.13 -9.21 -0.48
CA ALA A 106 13.13 -10.26 -0.68
C ALA A 106 12.24 -9.95 -1.90
N SER A 107 11.80 -8.69 -2.04
CA SER A 107 10.99 -8.24 -3.18
C SER A 107 11.76 -8.32 -4.50
N ALA A 108 13.04 -7.92 -4.51
CA ALA A 108 13.89 -8.04 -5.69
C ALA A 108 14.11 -9.50 -6.09
N LEU A 109 14.39 -10.39 -5.12
CA LEU A 109 14.55 -11.82 -5.34
C LEU A 109 13.27 -12.49 -5.87
N GLU A 110 12.09 -12.04 -5.40
CA GLU A 110 10.78 -12.49 -5.91
C GLU A 110 10.64 -12.17 -7.41
N ASN A 111 11.08 -10.99 -7.85
CA ASN A 111 11.05 -10.58 -9.26
C ASN A 111 12.12 -11.27 -10.12
N VAL A 112 13.23 -11.70 -9.53
CA VAL A 112 14.26 -12.52 -10.22
C VAL A 112 13.90 -14.01 -10.21
N GLU A 113 12.70 -14.37 -9.74
CA GLU A 113 12.20 -15.75 -9.61
C GLU A 113 13.03 -16.65 -8.68
N LYS A 114 13.87 -16.04 -7.83
CA LYS A 114 14.64 -16.72 -6.79
C LYS A 114 13.79 -16.88 -5.53
N TYR A 115 12.68 -17.62 -5.66
CA TYR A 115 11.68 -17.74 -4.59
C TYR A 115 12.17 -18.44 -3.32
N ALA A 116 13.17 -19.34 -3.42
CA ALA A 116 13.82 -19.94 -2.26
C ALA A 116 14.65 -18.87 -1.51
N GLU A 117 15.50 -18.17 -2.26
CA GLU A 117 16.18 -16.89 -1.98
C GLU A 117 15.31 -15.96 -1.10
N ALA A 118 14.20 -15.55 -1.72
CA ALA A 118 13.27 -14.56 -1.19
C ALA A 118 12.58 -15.02 0.09
N LYS A 119 12.22 -16.31 0.19
CA LYS A 119 11.52 -16.86 1.36
C LYS A 119 12.37 -16.76 2.63
N GLU A 120 13.67 -16.99 2.53
CA GLU A 120 14.60 -16.84 3.65
C GLU A 120 14.66 -15.39 4.13
N GLN A 121 14.70 -14.44 3.20
CA GLN A 121 14.71 -13.01 3.55
C GLN A 121 13.39 -12.57 4.18
N PHE A 122 12.23 -13.02 3.68
CA PHE A 122 10.94 -12.77 4.32
C PHE A 122 10.86 -13.40 5.72
N ALA A 123 11.45 -14.58 5.93
CA ALA A 123 11.53 -15.20 7.25
C ALA A 123 12.40 -14.40 8.22
N ALA A 124 13.52 -13.85 7.74
CA ALA A 124 14.37 -12.95 8.52
C ALA A 124 13.60 -11.68 8.92
N VAL A 125 12.81 -11.11 8.01
CA VAL A 125 11.92 -9.97 8.34
C VAL A 125 10.89 -10.34 9.40
N LEU A 126 10.21 -11.49 9.30
CA LEU A 126 9.21 -11.91 10.30
C LEU A 126 9.82 -12.25 11.66
N THR A 127 11.09 -12.69 11.68
CA THR A 127 11.84 -12.87 12.92
C THR A 127 12.08 -11.52 13.60
N ARG A 128 12.32 -10.47 12.79
CA ARG A 128 12.57 -9.11 13.28
C ARG A 128 11.28 -8.35 13.64
N GLU A 129 10.23 -8.54 12.85
CA GLU A 129 8.94 -7.89 12.92
C GLU A 129 7.83 -8.91 12.63
N SER A 130 7.38 -9.62 13.65
CA SER A 130 6.37 -10.68 13.52
C SER A 130 5.01 -10.19 12.98
N GLY A 131 4.71 -8.89 13.11
CA GLY A 131 3.50 -8.25 12.61
C GLY A 131 3.59 -7.73 11.16
N ASN A 132 4.71 -7.93 10.46
CA ASN A 132 4.90 -7.38 9.12
C ASN A 132 4.09 -8.15 8.06
N LYS A 133 2.94 -7.60 7.68
CA LYS A 133 2.03 -8.22 6.70
C LYS A 133 2.67 -8.45 5.34
N VAL A 134 3.50 -7.51 4.87
CA VAL A 134 4.14 -7.62 3.55
C VAL A 134 5.05 -8.84 3.50
N ALA A 135 5.78 -9.11 4.59
CA ALA A 135 6.63 -10.29 4.67
C ALA A 135 5.83 -11.60 4.78
N SER A 136 4.72 -11.62 5.53
CA SER A 136 3.81 -12.77 5.59
C SER A 136 3.19 -13.09 4.23
N ASP A 137 2.72 -12.08 3.52
CA ASP A 137 2.14 -12.24 2.19
C ASP A 137 3.20 -12.67 1.17
N GLY A 138 4.40 -12.07 1.23
CA GLY A 138 5.54 -12.46 0.41
C GLY A 138 5.98 -13.90 0.62
N MET A 139 6.01 -14.37 1.88
CA MET A 139 6.29 -15.76 2.21
C MET A 139 5.23 -16.71 1.61
N THR A 140 3.96 -16.34 1.68
CA THR A 140 2.86 -17.12 1.09
C THR A 140 2.97 -17.20 -0.44
N ARG A 141 3.30 -16.08 -1.11
CA ARG A 141 3.53 -16.04 -2.56
C ARG A 141 4.71 -16.91 -2.98
N CYS A 142 5.86 -16.79 -2.30
CA CYS A 142 7.04 -17.60 -2.58
C CYS A 142 6.77 -19.09 -2.34
N GLN A 143 6.03 -19.45 -1.28
CA GLN A 143 5.67 -20.84 -1.00
C GLN A 143 4.74 -21.43 -2.07
N ARG A 144 3.80 -20.64 -2.58
CA ARG A 144 2.96 -21.05 -3.71
C ARG A 144 3.77 -21.26 -4.98
N ALA A 145 4.72 -20.37 -5.28
CA ALA A 145 5.60 -20.48 -6.45
C ALA A 145 6.51 -21.72 -6.41
N LEU A 146 6.96 -22.12 -5.22
CA LEU A 146 7.80 -23.31 -5.02
C LEU A 146 7.01 -24.64 -4.95
N SER A 147 5.68 -24.57 -4.80
CA SER A 147 4.86 -25.77 -4.66
C SER A 147 4.73 -26.53 -6.00
N PRO A 148 4.85 -27.87 -6.04
CA PRO A 148 4.79 -28.66 -7.28
C PRO A 148 3.50 -28.45 -8.11
N ALA A 149 2.41 -28.03 -7.47
CA ALA A 149 1.13 -27.74 -8.11
C ALA A 149 1.20 -26.58 -9.13
N ALA A 150 2.14 -25.62 -8.97
CA ALA A 150 2.35 -24.55 -9.94
C ALA A 150 3.06 -25.04 -11.21
N LYS A 151 3.94 -26.06 -11.10
CA LYS A 151 4.60 -26.68 -12.25
C LYS A 151 3.64 -27.51 -13.11
N HIS A 152 2.68 -28.20 -12.49
CA HIS A 152 1.70 -29.02 -13.23
C HIS A 152 0.56 -28.23 -13.91
N ALA A 153 0.35 -26.97 -13.55
CA ALA A 153 -0.63 -26.10 -14.23
C ALA A 153 -0.10 -25.50 -15.55
N ALA A 154 1.23 -25.49 -15.76
CA ALA A 154 1.85 -24.99 -16.99
C ALA A 154 2.02 -26.07 -18.08
N ASP A 155 2.09 -27.36 -17.70
CA ASP A 155 2.29 -28.50 -18.62
C ASP A 155 0.99 -29.23 -19.03
N ALA A 156 -0.17 -28.84 -18.50
CA ALA A 156 -1.46 -29.45 -18.85
C ALA A 156 -2.10 -28.72 -20.04
N ALA A 157 -1.66 -29.05 -21.26
CA ALA A 157 -2.41 -28.74 -22.48
C ALA A 157 -3.72 -29.54 -22.55
N PRO A 158 -4.88 -28.94 -22.90
CA PRO A 158 -6.02 -29.68 -23.41
C PRO A 158 -6.12 -29.53 -24.93
N ALA A 159 -6.05 -30.66 -25.63
CA ALA A 159 -6.34 -30.82 -27.05
C ALA A 159 -7.88 -30.91 -27.30
N PRO A 160 -8.39 -30.91 -28.55
CA PRO A 160 -9.38 -29.93 -29.03
C PRO A 160 -10.80 -30.48 -29.19
N GLY A 161 -11.82 -29.60 -29.15
CA GLY A 161 -13.18 -29.94 -29.58
C GLY A 161 -14.23 -28.84 -29.43
N ALA A 162 -14.58 -28.23 -30.59
CA ALA A 162 -15.82 -27.49 -30.92
C ALA A 162 -15.98 -25.98 -30.53
N ALA A 163 -15.52 -25.12 -31.46
CA ALA A 163 -16.23 -24.03 -32.17
C ALA A 163 -17.23 -23.12 -31.41
N ALA A 164 -17.29 -21.79 -31.57
CA ALA A 164 -16.60 -20.80 -32.39
C ALA A 164 -17.01 -19.39 -31.93
N ALA A 165 -16.09 -18.41 -31.93
CA ALA A 165 -16.36 -17.02 -32.31
C ALA A 165 -15.03 -16.23 -32.34
N THR A 166 -14.75 -15.63 -33.49
CA THR A 166 -13.54 -14.91 -33.88
C THR A 166 -13.43 -13.51 -33.27
N SER A 167 -12.26 -13.15 -32.71
CA SER A 167 -11.59 -11.84 -32.93
C SER A 167 -10.14 -11.86 -32.43
N ALA A 168 -9.26 -11.17 -33.15
CA ALA A 168 -7.79 -11.15 -33.02
C ALA A 168 -7.29 -10.02 -32.08
N PRO A 169 -5.98 -9.91 -31.81
CA PRO A 169 -5.35 -10.07 -30.51
C PRO A 169 -5.32 -8.77 -29.67
N ALA A 170 -5.71 -8.87 -28.40
CA ALA A 170 -5.49 -7.85 -27.39
C ALA A 170 -4.19 -8.15 -26.63
N ALA A 171 -3.40 -7.09 -26.46
CA ALA A 171 -2.09 -7.07 -25.85
C ALA A 171 -2.05 -7.67 -24.44
N ALA A 172 -0.91 -8.27 -24.13
CA ALA A 172 -0.52 -8.77 -22.81
C ALA A 172 -0.84 -7.75 -21.70
N GLN A 173 -1.63 -8.17 -20.72
CA GLN A 173 -1.78 -7.48 -19.45
C GLN A 173 -0.82 -8.11 -18.44
N GLU A 174 0.17 -7.35 -18.00
CA GLU A 174 1.02 -7.69 -16.86
C GLU A 174 0.25 -7.52 -15.54
N PRO A 175 0.45 -8.40 -14.55
CA PRO A 175 -0.15 -8.23 -13.23
C PRO A 175 0.54 -7.11 -12.43
N ALA A 176 -0.31 -6.30 -11.81
CA ALA A 176 -0.03 -5.15 -10.95
C ALA A 176 1.27 -5.24 -10.13
N SER A 177 2.18 -4.30 -10.44
CA SER A 177 3.44 -4.04 -9.77
C SER A 177 3.26 -3.70 -8.28
N VAL A 178 3.96 -4.46 -7.41
CA VAL A 178 4.08 -4.35 -5.94
C VAL A 178 4.74 -3.06 -5.43
N VAL A 179 4.96 -2.11 -6.32
CA VAL A 179 5.84 -0.98 -6.13
C VAL A 179 5.12 0.19 -5.42
N ALA A 180 3.79 0.19 -5.31
CA ALA A 180 3.01 1.32 -4.79
C ALA A 180 2.90 1.44 -3.24
N MET A 181 3.29 0.43 -2.45
CA MET A 181 2.96 0.40 -1.01
C MET A 181 4.04 0.92 -0.04
N PHE A 182 5.24 1.32 -0.51
CA PHE A 182 6.35 1.71 0.36
C PHE A 182 6.63 3.23 0.45
N ASP A 183 5.79 4.07 -0.15
CA ASP A 183 6.04 5.53 -0.25
C ASP A 183 5.66 6.36 1.01
N THR A 184 5.24 5.74 2.13
CA THR A 184 4.64 6.48 3.27
C THR A 184 5.61 6.88 4.41
N LEU A 185 6.94 6.79 4.26
CA LEU A 185 7.86 7.08 5.39
C LEU A 185 9.05 8.01 5.08
N LEU A 186 8.94 8.91 4.09
CA LEU A 186 9.96 9.96 3.84
C LEU A 186 9.57 11.38 4.27
N THR A 187 8.69 11.52 5.27
CA THR A 187 8.26 12.83 5.79
C THR A 187 8.59 12.99 7.28
N THR A 188 9.69 13.67 7.55
CA THR A 188 9.88 14.47 8.78
C THR A 188 10.58 15.76 8.41
N ASN A 189 9.98 16.88 8.84
CA ASN A 189 10.52 18.25 8.93
C ASN A 189 11.16 18.85 7.66
N ASP A 190 10.49 19.82 7.03
CA ASP A 190 10.72 21.23 7.42
C ASP A 190 9.61 22.13 6.85
N ALA A 191 9.30 23.19 7.59
CA ALA A 191 8.34 24.21 7.23
C ALA A 191 8.99 25.24 6.30
N SER A 192 8.36 25.55 5.17
CA SER A 192 8.41 26.87 4.54
C SER A 192 7.36 26.97 3.44
N THR A 193 6.48 27.95 3.57
CA THR A 193 5.58 28.43 2.54
C THR A 193 6.38 29.11 1.41
N PRO A 194 5.85 29.11 0.17
CA PRO A 194 6.11 30.25 -0.71
C PRO A 194 4.81 30.86 -1.22
N THR A 195 4.68 32.15 -0.95
CA THR A 195 3.69 33.06 -1.53
C THR A 195 4.05 33.39 -2.99
N THR A 196 2.99 33.51 -3.77
CA THR A 196 2.83 33.86 -5.19
C THR A 196 3.54 35.12 -5.73
N ALA A 197 3.93 34.97 -7.01
CA ALA A 197 3.72 35.86 -8.16
C ALA A 197 4.58 37.12 -8.37
N GLY A 198 5.17 37.19 -9.57
CA GLY A 198 5.80 38.37 -10.16
C GLY A 198 6.04 38.19 -11.67
N THR A 199 5.11 38.72 -12.46
CA THR A 199 4.99 38.77 -13.93
C THR A 199 6.15 39.42 -14.69
N ALA A 200 6.54 38.86 -15.85
CA ALA A 200 6.98 39.61 -17.04
C ALA A 200 6.83 38.75 -18.32
N ALA A 201 6.34 39.37 -19.39
CA ALA A 201 5.83 38.76 -20.63
C ALA A 201 6.90 38.78 -21.79
N PRO A 202 6.55 38.55 -23.08
CA PRO A 202 6.85 37.32 -23.81
C PRO A 202 7.78 37.52 -25.02
N GLU A 203 8.40 36.44 -25.51
CA GLU A 203 9.10 36.43 -26.80
C GLU A 203 8.62 35.24 -27.66
N THR A 204 8.63 35.48 -28.96
CA THR A 204 7.79 34.90 -30.02
C THR A 204 8.16 33.48 -30.47
N ALA A 205 7.16 32.61 -30.63
CA ALA A 205 7.22 31.35 -31.39
C ALA A 205 5.90 31.12 -32.16
N PRO A 206 5.91 30.46 -33.33
CA PRO A 206 4.81 30.53 -34.29
C PRO A 206 3.56 29.78 -33.81
N ALA A 207 2.40 30.35 -34.10
CA ALA A 207 1.10 29.86 -33.70
C ALA A 207 0.75 28.52 -34.40
N VAL A 208 0.77 27.43 -33.64
CA VAL A 208 0.09 26.19 -34.00
C VAL A 208 -1.42 26.46 -33.87
N THR A 209 -2.15 26.35 -34.98
CA THR A 209 -3.58 26.65 -35.01
C THR A 209 -4.38 25.65 -34.17
N GLN A 210 -5.38 26.12 -33.43
CA GLN A 210 -6.28 25.30 -32.59
C GLN A 210 -6.93 24.13 -33.36
N ASP A 211 -7.08 24.26 -34.68
CA ASP A 211 -7.63 23.25 -35.58
C ASP A 211 -6.72 22.01 -35.80
N GLU A 212 -5.42 22.13 -35.57
CA GLU A 212 -4.47 21.00 -35.62
C GLU A 212 -4.46 20.21 -34.30
N VAL A 213 -4.64 20.92 -33.18
CA VAL A 213 -4.77 20.34 -31.84
C VAL A 213 -6.08 19.55 -31.71
N ASP A 214 -7.16 20.04 -32.34
CA ASP A 214 -8.48 19.37 -32.30
C ASP A 214 -8.59 18.15 -33.22
N ARG A 215 -7.71 18.00 -34.22
CA ARG A 215 -7.69 16.86 -35.16
C ARG A 215 -6.93 15.64 -34.64
N SER A 216 -6.12 15.78 -33.60
CA SER A 216 -5.32 14.67 -33.10
C SER A 216 -6.20 13.66 -32.35
N SER A 217 -6.41 12.50 -32.97
CA SER A 217 -7.15 11.35 -32.44
C SER A 217 -6.68 10.88 -31.06
N ARG A 218 -5.42 11.19 -30.71
CA ARG A 218 -4.80 10.89 -29.42
C ARG A 218 -5.33 11.79 -28.29
N VAL A 219 -5.53 13.08 -28.55
CA VAL A 219 -6.05 14.05 -27.56
C VAL A 219 -7.54 13.80 -27.27
N ARG A 220 -8.32 13.41 -28.29
CA ARG A 220 -9.73 13.02 -28.11
C ARG A 220 -9.88 11.74 -27.27
N ARG A 221 -8.97 10.77 -27.42
CA ARG A 221 -8.96 9.54 -26.60
C ARG A 221 -8.61 9.82 -25.14
N LEU A 222 -7.62 10.67 -24.88
CA LEU A 222 -7.24 11.06 -23.51
C LEU A 222 -8.38 11.79 -22.80
N ARG A 223 -8.96 12.83 -23.41
CA ARG A 223 -10.10 13.58 -22.84
C ARG A 223 -11.36 12.72 -22.67
N ALA A 224 -11.58 11.72 -23.54
CA ALA A 224 -12.68 10.79 -23.41
C ALA A 224 -12.46 9.78 -22.27
N GLN A 225 -11.22 9.36 -22.02
CA GLN A 225 -10.85 8.54 -20.87
C GLN A 225 -10.97 9.31 -19.56
N GLU A 226 -10.53 10.57 -19.52
CA GLU A 226 -10.67 11.45 -18.36
C GLU A 226 -12.15 11.70 -18.01
N ARG A 227 -12.99 12.06 -18.99
CA ARG A 227 -14.44 12.23 -18.76
C ARG A 227 -15.13 10.95 -18.31
N LYS A 228 -14.70 9.79 -18.82
CA LYS A 228 -15.23 8.50 -18.39
C LYS A 228 -14.82 8.20 -16.95
N ALA A 229 -13.55 8.44 -16.60
CA ALA A 229 -13.07 8.26 -15.23
C ALA A 229 -13.72 9.23 -14.24
N GLU A 230 -13.97 10.48 -14.65
CA GLU A 230 -14.70 11.48 -13.86
C GLU A 230 -16.16 11.07 -13.65
N ALA A 231 -16.86 10.58 -14.69
CA ALA A 231 -18.22 10.07 -14.56
C ALA A 231 -18.30 8.79 -13.71
N ASP A 232 -17.33 7.88 -13.84
CA ASP A 232 -17.24 6.67 -13.02
C ASP A 232 -16.93 7.03 -11.55
N ALA A 233 -16.12 8.06 -11.29
CA ALA A 233 -15.85 8.59 -9.95
C ALA A 233 -17.06 9.32 -9.36
N GLU A 234 -17.80 10.09 -10.14
CA GLU A 234 -19.04 10.76 -9.73
C GLU A 234 -20.12 9.74 -9.36
N ALA A 235 -20.27 8.67 -10.16
CA ALA A 235 -21.18 7.57 -9.85
C ALA A 235 -20.78 6.83 -8.56
N ALA A 236 -19.49 6.63 -8.32
CA ALA A 236 -18.99 6.02 -7.08
C ALA A 236 -19.21 6.92 -5.85
N LEU A 237 -19.05 8.23 -6.01
CA LEU A 237 -19.36 9.22 -4.96
C LEU A 237 -20.85 9.25 -4.65
N ALA A 238 -21.73 9.20 -5.67
CA ALA A 238 -23.17 9.17 -5.46
C ALA A 238 -23.63 7.93 -4.67
N VAL A 239 -23.07 6.75 -4.98
CA VAL A 239 -23.37 5.51 -4.21
C VAL A 239 -22.87 5.62 -2.78
N LYS A 240 -21.70 6.22 -2.56
CA LYS A 240 -21.17 6.48 -1.22
C LYS A 240 -22.06 7.43 -0.42
N ASP A 241 -22.50 8.54 -1.03
CA ASP A 241 -23.34 9.54 -0.38
C ASP A 241 -24.70 8.93 0.02
N GLU A 242 -25.27 8.04 -0.80
CA GLU A 242 -26.49 7.31 -0.46
C GLU A 242 -26.27 6.37 0.74
N ILE A 243 -25.15 5.65 0.77
CA ILE A 243 -24.77 4.77 1.90
C ILE A 243 -24.58 5.59 3.18
N ASP A 244 -23.86 6.70 3.11
CA ASP A 244 -23.60 7.57 4.25
C ASP A 244 -24.91 8.22 4.76
N ALA A 245 -25.84 8.57 3.88
CA ALA A 245 -27.17 9.06 4.25
C ALA A 245 -28.02 7.98 4.96
N GLN A 246 -27.99 6.74 4.46
CA GLN A 246 -28.65 5.60 5.12
C GLN A 246 -28.06 5.35 6.52
N LEU A 247 -26.72 5.41 6.64
CA LEU A 247 -26.03 5.25 7.92
C LEU A 247 -26.30 6.39 8.90
N ALA A 248 -26.31 7.64 8.41
CA ALA A 248 -26.64 8.80 9.21
C ALA A 248 -28.06 8.71 9.77
N THR A 249 -29.02 8.31 8.93
CA THR A 249 -30.42 8.08 9.34
C THR A 249 -30.51 6.95 10.35
N TRP A 250 -29.77 5.87 10.12
CA TRP A 250 -29.74 4.75 11.04
C TRP A 250 -29.15 5.15 12.38
N ARG A 251 -28.00 5.80 12.46
CA ARG A 251 -27.35 6.10 13.76
C ARG A 251 -28.01 7.24 14.54
N LYS A 252 -28.78 8.11 13.86
CA LYS A 252 -29.41 9.31 14.44
C LYS A 252 -30.12 9.02 15.77
N GLY A 253 -29.63 9.64 16.84
CA GLY A 253 -30.21 9.55 18.19
C GLY A 253 -29.86 8.30 19.00
N LYS A 254 -29.04 7.38 18.47
CA LYS A 254 -28.58 6.16 19.19
C LYS A 254 -27.10 5.83 18.97
N GLU A 255 -26.29 6.82 18.59
CA GLU A 255 -24.87 6.68 18.21
C GLU A 255 -24.01 6.03 19.31
N THR A 256 -24.31 6.34 20.57
CA THR A 256 -23.58 5.79 21.74
C THR A 256 -24.31 4.61 22.40
N ASN A 257 -25.51 4.25 21.93
CA ASN A 257 -26.33 3.20 22.52
C ASN A 257 -26.16 1.89 21.75
N LEU A 258 -25.15 1.11 22.15
CA LEU A 258 -24.85 -0.19 21.55
C LEU A 258 -26.08 -1.11 21.46
N ARG A 259 -26.94 -1.13 22.49
CA ARG A 259 -28.12 -2.02 22.51
C ARG A 259 -29.10 -1.65 21.39
N ALA A 260 -29.36 -0.35 21.23
CA ALA A 260 -30.24 0.14 20.18
C ALA A 260 -29.65 -0.08 18.78
N LEU A 261 -28.33 0.09 18.61
CA LEU A 261 -27.64 -0.18 17.35
C LEU A 261 -27.70 -1.66 16.98
N LEU A 262 -27.38 -2.57 17.90
CA LEU A 262 -27.46 -4.01 17.64
C LEU A 262 -28.88 -4.49 17.33
N ALA A 263 -29.90 -3.93 18.01
CA ALA A 263 -31.30 -4.30 17.79
C ALA A 263 -31.86 -3.83 16.44
N SER A 264 -31.27 -2.78 15.86
CA SER A 264 -31.71 -2.17 14.60
C SER A 264 -30.72 -2.36 13.46
N LEU A 265 -29.70 -3.20 13.67
CA LEU A 265 -28.65 -3.48 12.69
C LEU A 265 -29.22 -4.07 11.40
N GLU A 266 -30.32 -4.83 11.50
CA GLU A 266 -31.07 -5.39 10.36
C GLU A 266 -31.52 -4.35 9.33
N LEU A 267 -31.77 -3.10 9.72
CA LEU A 267 -32.26 -2.06 8.80
C LEU A 267 -31.21 -1.56 7.80
N VAL A 268 -29.93 -1.79 8.08
CA VAL A 268 -28.80 -1.31 7.26
C VAL A 268 -28.11 -2.46 6.54
N LEU A 269 -28.26 -3.68 7.04
CA LEU A 269 -27.64 -4.86 6.46
C LEU A 269 -28.47 -5.40 5.31
N TRP A 270 -27.78 -6.01 4.34
CA TRP A 270 -28.41 -6.66 3.20
C TRP A 270 -28.85 -8.10 3.56
N PRO A 271 -29.95 -8.61 2.97
CA PRO A 271 -30.51 -9.92 3.32
C PRO A 271 -29.54 -11.10 3.15
N GLU A 272 -28.62 -11.03 2.19
CA GLU A 272 -27.67 -12.12 1.88
C GLU A 272 -26.62 -12.35 2.98
N LEU A 273 -26.42 -11.38 3.89
CA LEU A 273 -25.50 -11.53 5.01
C LEU A 273 -26.00 -12.56 6.05
N GLY A 274 -27.29 -12.91 6.00
CA GLY A 274 -27.90 -13.90 6.90
C GLY A 274 -27.88 -13.43 8.36
N TRP A 275 -28.05 -12.13 8.60
CA TRP A 275 -28.07 -11.58 9.95
C TRP A 275 -29.34 -11.98 10.69
N GLN A 276 -29.19 -12.57 11.88
CA GLN A 276 -30.33 -12.92 12.73
C GLN A 276 -30.81 -11.69 13.48
N LYS A 277 -32.08 -11.33 13.28
CA LYS A 277 -32.76 -10.26 14.01
C LYS A 277 -32.53 -10.39 15.51
N VAL A 278 -32.05 -9.32 16.14
CA VAL A 278 -31.79 -9.26 17.57
C VAL A 278 -32.86 -8.39 18.21
N GLU A 279 -33.72 -9.01 19.02
CA GLU A 279 -34.71 -8.26 19.80
C GLU A 279 -34.07 -7.68 21.06
N LEU A 280 -34.60 -6.55 21.54
CA LEU A 280 -34.07 -5.86 22.73
C LEU A 280 -34.08 -6.76 23.98
N GLY A 281 -35.02 -7.71 24.06
CA GLY A 281 -35.08 -8.71 25.14
C GLY A 281 -33.87 -9.65 25.20
N GLN A 282 -33.09 -9.76 24.11
CA GLN A 282 -31.86 -10.55 24.04
C GLN A 282 -30.60 -9.69 24.33
N LEU A 283 -30.77 -8.42 24.68
CA LEU A 283 -29.70 -7.44 24.93
C LEU A 283 -29.82 -6.80 26.33
N ILE A 284 -30.46 -7.50 27.26
CA ILE A 284 -30.70 -7.00 28.62
C ILE A 284 -29.37 -6.94 29.38
N THR A 285 -28.62 -8.05 29.43
CA THR A 285 -27.39 -8.13 30.23
C THR A 285 -26.15 -7.71 29.43
N PRO A 286 -25.10 -7.17 30.09
CA PRO A 286 -23.85 -6.81 29.42
C PRO A 286 -23.15 -7.98 28.72
N ALA A 287 -23.25 -9.19 29.30
CA ALA A 287 -22.72 -10.40 28.69
C ALA A 287 -23.43 -10.76 27.37
N GLN A 288 -24.76 -10.63 27.31
CA GLN A 288 -25.52 -10.86 26.08
C GLN A 288 -25.17 -9.84 24.99
N CYS A 289 -25.02 -8.57 25.38
CA CYS A 289 -24.57 -7.51 24.47
C CYS A 289 -23.20 -7.84 23.88
N LYS A 290 -22.25 -8.28 24.71
CA LYS A 290 -20.91 -8.71 24.28
C LYS A 290 -20.96 -9.83 23.25
N VAL A 291 -21.73 -10.89 23.50
CA VAL A 291 -21.82 -12.04 22.59
C VAL A 291 -22.40 -11.63 21.24
N ARG A 292 -23.44 -10.78 21.22
CA ARG A 292 -24.05 -10.31 19.97
C ARG A 292 -23.18 -9.33 19.22
N TYR A 293 -22.50 -8.43 19.92
CA TYR A 293 -21.50 -7.54 19.35
C TYR A 293 -20.35 -8.32 18.71
N MET A 294 -19.77 -9.30 19.41
CA MET A 294 -18.70 -10.17 18.87
C MET A 294 -19.12 -10.89 17.58
N LYS A 295 -20.39 -11.35 17.50
CA LYS A 295 -20.94 -11.94 16.29
C LYS A 295 -21.13 -10.92 15.16
N ALA A 296 -21.55 -9.69 15.47
CA ALA A 296 -21.70 -8.60 14.52
C ALA A 296 -20.36 -8.24 13.87
N ILE A 297 -19.34 -7.96 14.67
CA ILE A 297 -18.01 -7.60 14.16
C ILE A 297 -17.36 -8.75 13.39
N ALA A 298 -17.58 -10.01 13.78
CA ALA A 298 -17.02 -11.16 13.07
C ALA A 298 -17.61 -11.31 11.66
N LYS A 299 -18.88 -10.92 11.48
CA LYS A 299 -19.59 -10.96 10.20
C LYS A 299 -19.34 -9.72 9.35
N LEU A 300 -19.18 -8.55 9.97
CA LEU A 300 -18.98 -7.26 9.31
C LEU A 300 -17.52 -6.85 9.17
N HIS A 301 -16.59 -7.75 9.47
CA HIS A 301 -15.18 -7.45 9.35
C HIS A 301 -14.79 -7.23 7.87
N PRO A 302 -14.20 -6.08 7.50
CA PRO A 302 -13.94 -5.71 6.10
C PRO A 302 -13.07 -6.74 5.35
N ASP A 303 -12.19 -7.44 6.07
CA ASP A 303 -11.29 -8.47 5.52
C ASP A 303 -11.95 -9.84 5.31
N LYS A 304 -13.06 -10.13 6.02
CA LYS A 304 -13.75 -11.44 5.94
C LYS A 304 -14.96 -11.43 5.03
N LEU A 305 -15.33 -10.27 4.51
CA LEU A 305 -16.46 -10.10 3.60
C LEU A 305 -16.05 -10.47 2.18
N GLN A 306 -16.35 -11.72 1.80
CA GLN A 306 -16.27 -12.23 0.43
C GLN A 306 -17.43 -11.71 -0.43
N THR A 307 -17.66 -10.39 -0.42
CA THR A 307 -18.70 -9.76 -1.23
C THR A 307 -18.04 -9.05 -2.41
N GLU A 308 -18.50 -9.30 -3.63
CA GLU A 308 -18.00 -8.64 -4.85
C GLU A 308 -18.49 -7.17 -4.96
N ASN A 309 -19.57 -6.83 -4.26
CA ASN A 309 -20.17 -5.50 -4.29
C ASN A 309 -19.41 -4.48 -3.42
N VAL A 310 -18.88 -3.43 -4.05
CA VAL A 310 -18.17 -2.32 -3.39
C VAL A 310 -19.05 -1.59 -2.38
N ALA A 311 -20.34 -1.40 -2.67
CA ALA A 311 -21.28 -0.74 -1.77
C ALA A 311 -21.42 -1.47 -0.43
N HIS A 312 -21.53 -2.80 -0.46
CA HIS A 312 -21.63 -3.62 0.75
C HIS A 312 -20.35 -3.57 1.60
N LYS A 313 -19.16 -3.50 0.97
CA LYS A 313 -17.89 -3.33 1.70
C LYS A 313 -17.81 -1.98 2.39
N MET A 314 -18.21 -0.92 1.69
CA MET A 314 -18.23 0.45 2.26
C MET A 314 -19.22 0.54 3.42
N MET A 315 -20.43 0.01 3.24
CA MET A 315 -21.45 -0.09 4.28
C MET A 315 -20.92 -0.84 5.51
N ALA A 316 -20.37 -2.05 5.32
CA ALA A 316 -19.86 -2.84 6.43
C ALA A 316 -18.70 -2.17 7.18
N THR A 317 -17.79 -1.51 6.47
CA THR A 317 -16.68 -0.77 7.07
C THR A 317 -17.18 0.36 7.98
N ALA A 318 -18.17 1.12 7.50
CA ALA A 318 -18.75 2.21 8.27
C ALA A 318 -19.58 1.71 9.47
N VAL A 319 -20.40 0.66 9.30
CA VAL A 319 -21.13 0.01 10.40
C VAL A 319 -20.16 -0.57 11.43
N PHE A 320 -19.06 -1.19 10.99
CA PHE A 320 -18.03 -1.75 11.86
C PHE A 320 -17.39 -0.67 12.75
N ALA A 321 -17.02 0.47 12.15
CA ALA A 321 -16.47 1.60 12.90
C ALA A 321 -17.48 2.11 13.95
N GLN A 322 -18.75 2.29 13.57
CA GLN A 322 -19.79 2.78 14.47
C GLN A 322 -20.07 1.81 15.63
N LEU A 323 -20.07 0.51 15.36
CA LEU A 323 -20.27 -0.52 16.39
C LEU A 323 -19.09 -0.56 17.37
N ASN A 324 -17.85 -0.39 16.91
CA ASN A 324 -16.68 -0.32 17.78
C ASN A 324 -16.73 0.87 18.73
N GLU A 325 -17.07 2.06 18.22
CA GLU A 325 -17.22 3.27 19.04
C GLU A 325 -18.30 3.09 20.12
N ALA A 326 -19.47 2.55 19.74
CA ALA A 326 -20.55 2.27 20.69
C ALA A 326 -20.17 1.19 21.70
N TRP A 327 -19.37 0.20 21.31
CA TRP A 327 -18.85 -0.84 22.20
C TRP A 327 -17.85 -0.30 23.22
N ASP A 328 -17.00 0.65 22.84
CA ASP A 328 -16.06 1.30 23.74
C ASP A 328 -16.79 2.16 24.79
N ALA A 329 -17.81 2.90 24.37
CA ALA A 329 -18.70 3.61 25.28
C ALA A 329 -19.43 2.64 26.23
N PHE A 330 -19.90 1.50 25.70
CA PHE A 330 -20.57 0.47 26.50
C PHE A 330 -19.64 -0.19 27.53
N ARG A 331 -18.39 -0.49 27.16
CA ARG A 331 -17.37 -1.03 28.07
C ARG A 331 -17.08 -0.09 29.21
N THR A 332 -16.89 1.19 28.88
CA THR A 332 -16.66 2.26 29.86
C THR A 332 -17.83 2.37 30.84
N GLN A 333 -19.08 2.33 30.36
CA GLN A 333 -20.28 2.44 31.20
C GLN A 333 -20.52 1.22 32.11
N ASN A 334 -20.09 0.02 31.70
CA ASN A 334 -20.33 -1.22 32.44
C ASN A 334 -19.07 -1.74 33.17
N ASN A 335 -17.99 -0.96 33.20
CA ASN A 335 -16.72 -1.28 33.82
C ASN A 335 -16.16 -2.65 33.39
N MET A 336 -16.16 -2.90 32.08
CA MET A 336 -15.79 -4.16 31.42
C MET A 336 -14.49 -4.08 30.61
#